data_AF-U2F3F6-F1
#
_entry.id   AF-U2F3F6-F1
#
_cell.length_a   1.000
_cell.length_b   1.000
_cell.length_c   1.000
_cell.angle_alpha   90.00
_cell.angle_beta   90.00
_cell.angle_gamma   90.00
#
_symmetry.space_group_name_H-M   'P 1'
#
loop_
_entity.id
_entity.type
_entity.pdbx_description
1 polymer ?
#
loop_
_entity_poly.entity_id
_entity_poly.type
_entity_poly.pdbx_seq_one_letter_code
_entity_poly.pdbx_strand_id
1 'polypeptide(L)'
;METVLGVLEYDNLDRIWIERAQREVKEGRQKAIRTFFELHVVRSTPSGTTYEDTVDHLSESEREVTGLVFALAGYLVHEVYETVPFMLLDSLEAIDSARIADLVEYFGEFADYLVVALLEEDADAVEGDHTRIESI
;
A
#
# COMPACT_ATOMS: atom_id res chain seq x y z
N MET A 1 11.73 -14.42 -1.30
CA MET A 1 11.50 -12.96 -1.25
C MET A 1 10.00 -12.81 -1.35
N GLU A 2 9.37 -12.59 -0.21
CA GLU A 2 7.94 -12.33 -0.13
C GLU A 2 7.71 -10.96 -0.76
N THR A 3 6.74 -10.87 -1.67
CA THR A 3 6.32 -9.57 -2.19
C THR A 3 5.39 -8.94 -1.17
N VAL A 4 5.29 -7.62 -1.12
CA VAL A 4 4.31 -6.93 -0.25
C VAL A 4 2.88 -7.43 -0.52
N LEU A 5 2.58 -7.83 -1.76
CA LEU A 5 1.32 -8.49 -2.12
C LEU A 5 1.16 -9.89 -1.49
N GLY A 6 2.25 -10.64 -1.35
CA GLY A 6 2.28 -11.95 -0.70
C GLY A 6 2.03 -11.84 0.80
N VAL A 7 2.68 -10.87 1.47
CA VAL A 7 2.46 -10.59 2.90
C VAL A 7 1.00 -10.22 3.18
N LEU A 8 0.35 -9.53 2.24
CA LEU A 8 -1.06 -9.17 2.36
C LEU A 8 -2.03 -10.23 1.81
N GLU A 9 -1.53 -11.39 1.35
CA GLU A 9 -2.29 -12.50 0.76
C GLU A 9 -3.46 -12.05 -0.14
N TYR A 10 -3.24 -11.01 -0.95
CA TYR A 10 -4.34 -10.37 -1.67
C TYR A 10 -4.58 -11.06 -3.03
N ASP A 11 -5.31 -12.17 -3.01
CA ASP A 11 -5.60 -13.03 -4.17
C ASP A 11 -6.24 -12.31 -5.37
N ASN A 12 -6.84 -11.14 -5.15
CA ASN A 12 -7.52 -10.37 -6.18
C ASN A 12 -6.58 -9.44 -6.98
N LEU A 13 -5.31 -9.27 -6.56
CA LEU A 13 -4.33 -8.37 -7.16
C LEU A 13 -3.11 -9.14 -7.65
N ASP A 14 -2.88 -9.17 -8.96
CA ASP A 14 -1.70 -9.83 -9.53
C ASP A 14 -0.50 -8.88 -9.61
N ARG A 15 -0.77 -7.62 -9.97
CA ARG A 15 0.30 -6.66 -10.28
C ARG A 15 -0.17 -5.21 -10.18
N ILE A 16 0.71 -4.36 -9.67
CA ILE A 16 0.55 -2.91 -9.67
C ILE A 16 1.78 -2.29 -10.36
N TRP A 17 1.60 -1.30 -11.21
CA TRP A 17 2.71 -0.50 -11.73
C TRP A 17 2.29 0.94 -12.01
N ILE A 18 3.30 1.81 -12.12
CA ILE A 18 3.12 3.22 -12.43
C ILE A 18 3.69 3.52 -13.81
N GLU A 19 2.91 4.18 -14.65
CA GLU A 19 3.35 4.68 -15.95
C GLU A 19 3.51 6.20 -15.89
N ARG A 20 4.61 6.71 -16.46
CA ARG A 20 4.80 8.14 -16.66
C ARG A 20 4.25 8.54 -18.04
N ALA A 21 3.13 9.24 -18.06
CA ALA A 21 2.50 9.74 -19.29
C ALA A 21 2.74 11.24 -19.50
N GLN A 22 2.76 11.68 -20.75
CA GLN A 22 2.78 13.11 -21.12
C GLN A 22 1.50 13.46 -21.87
N ARG A 23 0.77 14.46 -21.39
CA ARG A 23 -0.51 14.87 -21.98
C ARG A 23 -0.52 16.39 -22.22
N GLU A 24 -1.07 16.79 -23.36
CA GLU A 24 -1.30 18.21 -23.67
C GLU A 24 -2.57 18.67 -22.95
N VAL A 25 -2.42 19.56 -21.98
CA VAL A 25 -3.52 20.13 -21.22
C VAL A 25 -3.70 21.60 -21.52
N LYS A 26 -4.94 22.07 -21.41
CA LYS A 26 -5.29 23.47 -21.65
C LYS A 26 -5.06 24.27 -20.36
N GLU A 27 -4.12 25.21 -20.41
CA GLU A 27 -3.89 26.21 -19.35
C GLU A 27 -4.42 27.56 -19.83
N GLY A 28 -5.68 27.86 -19.48
CA GLY A 28 -6.36 29.06 -19.93
C GLY A 28 -6.49 29.12 -21.46
N ARG A 29 -5.74 30.01 -22.12
CA ARG A 29 -5.71 30.16 -23.59
C ARG A 29 -4.57 29.39 -24.26
N GLN A 30 -3.62 28.85 -23.51
CA GLN A 30 -2.46 28.15 -24.04
C GLN A 30 -2.56 26.64 -23.80
N LYS A 31 -1.80 25.88 -24.58
CA LYS A 31 -1.63 24.44 -24.37
C LYS A 31 -0.26 24.18 -23.79
N ALA A 32 -0.20 23.37 -22.74
CA ALA A 32 1.03 22.99 -22.06
C ALA A 32 1.15 21.46 -21.99
N ILE A 33 2.34 20.93 -22.21
CA ILE A 33 2.62 19.51 -21.96
C ILE A 33 2.84 19.34 -20.47
N ARG A 34 2.02 18.52 -19.82
CA ARG A 34 2.20 18.13 -18.42
C ARG A 34 2.53 16.65 -18.31
N THR A 35 3.32 16.32 -17.29
CA THR A 35 3.61 14.93 -16.91
C THR A 35 2.55 14.45 -15.93
N PHE A 36 2.03 13.25 -16.18
CA PHE A 36 1.09 12.53 -15.33
C PHE A 36 1.70 11.18 -14.95
N PHE A 37 1.24 10.64 -13.84
CA PHE A 37 1.56 9.28 -13.43
C PHE A 37 0.25 8.50 -13.32
N GLU A 38 0.19 7.39 -14.03
CA GLU A 38 -0.99 6.54 -14.12
C GLU A 38 -0.69 5.24 -13.38
N LEU A 39 -1.49 4.94 -12.35
CA LEU A 39 -1.37 3.69 -11.61
C LEU A 39 -2.27 2.65 -12.25
N HIS A 40 -1.65 1.58 -12.72
CA HIS A 40 -2.27 0.44 -13.37
C HIS A 40 -2.34 -0.72 -12.41
N VAL A 41 -3.50 -1.38 -12.38
CA VAL A 41 -3.79 -2.48 -11.47
C VAL A 41 -4.31 -3.66 -12.28
N VAL A 42 -3.64 -4.80 -12.15
CA VAL A 42 -4.03 -6.04 -12.81
C VAL A 42 -4.62 -7.00 -11.79
N ARG A 43 -5.79 -7.51 -12.14
CA ARG A 43 -6.60 -8.43 -11.33
C ARG A 43 -6.84 -9.69 -12.12
N SER A 44 -6.79 -10.84 -11.45
CA SER A 44 -7.27 -12.09 -12.01
C SER A 44 -8.60 -12.48 -11.38
N THR A 45 -9.51 -12.96 -12.23
CA THR A 45 -10.74 -13.60 -11.77
C THR A 45 -10.45 -15.07 -11.42
N PRO A 46 -11.28 -15.71 -10.57
CA PRO A 46 -11.16 -17.15 -10.29
C PRO A 46 -11.26 -18.03 -11.56
N SER A 47 -11.82 -17.50 -12.65
CA SER A 47 -11.89 -18.15 -13.95
C SER A 47 -10.60 -18.02 -14.79
N GLY A 48 -9.57 -17.35 -14.26
CA GLY A 48 -8.28 -17.15 -14.92
C GLY A 48 -8.26 -15.99 -15.93
N THR A 49 -9.33 -15.21 -16.04
CA THR A 49 -9.32 -14.01 -16.89
C THR A 49 -8.65 -12.87 -16.15
N THR A 50 -7.60 -12.31 -16.74
CA THR A 50 -6.87 -11.16 -16.24
C THR A 50 -7.41 -9.87 -16.85
N TYR A 51 -7.65 -8.86 -16.03
CA TYR A 51 -8.11 -7.54 -16.44
C TYR A 51 -7.18 -6.46 -15.88
N GLU A 52 -6.84 -5.49 -16.73
CA GLU A 52 -6.14 -4.27 -16.34
C GLU A 52 -7.16 -3.16 -16.10
N ASP A 53 -7.00 -2.44 -15.01
CA ASP A 53 -7.85 -1.32 -14.65
C ASP A 53 -7.05 -0.16 -14.06
N THR A 54 -7.69 1.00 -14.01
CA THR A 54 -7.17 2.20 -13.35
C THR A 54 -7.75 2.33 -11.96
N VAL A 55 -7.04 3.03 -11.07
CA VAL A 55 -7.50 3.30 -9.69
C VAL A 55 -8.88 3.95 -9.59
N ASP A 56 -9.31 4.68 -10.62
CA ASP A 56 -10.61 5.37 -10.66
C ASP A 56 -11.81 4.42 -10.73
N HIS A 57 -11.59 3.17 -11.12
CA HIS A 57 -12.65 2.15 -11.25
C HIS A 57 -12.62 1.10 -10.14
N LEU A 58 -11.66 1.21 -9.21
CA LEU A 58 -11.57 0.33 -8.05
C LEU A 58 -12.58 0.75 -6.97
N SER A 59 -13.08 -0.23 -6.21
CA SER A 59 -13.82 0.03 -4.98
C SER A 59 -12.95 0.78 -3.96
N GLU A 60 -13.56 1.42 -2.97
CA GLU A 60 -12.84 2.20 -1.94
C GLU A 60 -11.78 1.34 -1.23
N SER A 61 -12.17 0.16 -0.73
CA SER A 61 -11.27 -0.76 -0.06
C SER A 61 -10.17 -1.31 -0.97
N GLU A 62 -10.45 -1.57 -2.26
CA GLU A 62 -9.41 -1.94 -3.22
C GLU A 62 -8.41 -0.80 -3.46
N ARG A 63 -8.87 0.45 -3.50
CA ARG A 63 -8.00 1.62 -3.68
C ARG A 63 -7.07 1.81 -2.49
N GLU A 64 -7.59 1.64 -1.28
CA GLU A 64 -6.81 1.74 -0.04
C GLU A 64 -5.72 0.68 -0.01
N VAL A 65 -6.07 -0.59 -0.22
CA VAL A 65 -5.09 -1.69 -0.24
C VAL A 65 -4.06 -1.50 -1.36
N THR A 66 -4.50 -1.14 -2.57
CA THR A 66 -3.60 -0.86 -3.70
C THR A 66 -2.62 0.26 -3.36
N GLY A 67 -3.11 1.35 -2.76
CA GLY A 67 -2.30 2.49 -2.35
C GLY A 67 -1.27 2.10 -1.30
N LEU A 68 -1.68 1.33 -0.29
CA LEU A 68 -0.80 0.84 0.77
C LEU A 68 0.30 -0.06 0.20
N VAL A 69 -0.07 -1.08 -0.59
CA VAL A 69 0.88 -1.99 -1.25
C VAL A 69 1.89 -1.20 -2.08
N PHE A 70 1.41 -0.25 -2.88
CA PHE A 70 2.27 0.55 -3.74
C PHE A 70 3.26 1.41 -2.94
N ALA A 71 2.79 2.06 -1.88
CA ALA A 71 3.63 2.88 -1.00
C ALA A 71 4.70 2.04 -0.28
N LEU A 72 4.31 0.90 0.29
CA LEU A 72 5.19 -0.02 1.00
C LEU A 72 6.20 -0.69 0.08
N ALA A 73 5.80 -1.08 -1.13
CA ALA A 73 6.73 -1.58 -2.14
C ALA A 73 7.75 -0.49 -2.53
N GLY A 74 7.29 0.75 -2.70
CA GLY A 74 8.16 1.90 -2.95
C GLY A 74 9.15 2.16 -1.80
N TYR A 75 8.69 2.04 -0.55
CA TYR A 75 9.54 2.18 0.65
C TYR A 75 10.73 1.22 0.62
N LEU A 76 10.49 -0.04 0.25
CA LEU A 76 11.53 -1.06 0.16
C LEU A 76 12.43 -0.87 -1.07
N VAL A 77 11.83 -0.70 -2.26
CA VAL A 77 12.56 -0.61 -3.54
C VAL A 77 13.47 0.61 -3.59
N HIS A 78 13.08 1.71 -2.95
CA HIS A 78 13.87 2.94 -2.88
C HIS A 78 14.67 3.08 -1.58
N GLU A 79 14.74 2.02 -0.77
CA GLU A 79 15.54 1.99 0.46
C GLU A 79 15.25 3.19 1.39
N VAL A 80 13.97 3.59 1.45
CA VAL A 80 13.56 4.81 2.16
C VAL A 80 13.88 4.70 3.65
N TYR A 81 13.84 3.48 4.19
CA TYR A 81 14.26 3.16 5.55
C TYR A 81 15.69 3.62 5.90
N GLU A 82 16.60 3.76 4.93
CA GLU A 82 17.96 4.24 5.21
C GLU A 82 18.02 5.72 5.60
N THR A 83 17.00 6.50 5.23
CA THR A 83 16.97 7.96 5.45
C THR A 83 15.80 8.42 6.29
N VAL A 84 14.76 7.59 6.41
CA VAL A 84 13.53 7.87 7.16
C VAL A 84 13.34 6.77 8.21
N PRO A 85 13.73 7.03 9.48
CA PRO A 85 13.72 6.00 10.53
C PRO A 85 12.32 5.73 11.10
N PHE A 86 11.36 6.63 10.88
CA PHE A 86 10.00 6.51 11.40
C PHE A 86 9.00 6.15 10.29
N MET A 87 8.24 5.09 10.51
CA MET A 87 7.04 4.74 9.74
C MET A 87 5.82 4.84 10.65
N LEU A 88 4.80 5.59 10.22
CA LEU A 88 3.48 5.62 10.84
C LEU A 88 2.49 4.99 9.88
N LEU A 89 1.81 3.94 10.34
CA LEU A 89 0.69 3.32 9.65
C LEU A 89 -0.59 3.60 10.43
N ASP A 90 -1.58 4.16 9.76
CA ASP A 90 -2.88 4.51 10.33
C ASP A 90 -3.98 3.96 9.42
N SER A 91 -5.16 3.73 9.99
CA SER A 91 -6.38 3.34 9.28
C SER A 91 -6.20 2.04 8.46
N LEU A 92 -5.69 0.98 9.10
CA LEU A 92 -5.54 -0.34 8.48
C LEU A 92 -6.84 -1.18 8.45
N GLU A 93 -8.00 -0.55 8.63
CA GLU A 93 -9.33 -1.20 8.74
C GLU A 93 -9.74 -2.03 7.51
N ALA A 94 -9.13 -1.78 6.35
CA ALA A 94 -9.36 -2.54 5.13
C ALA A 94 -8.66 -3.91 5.09
N ILE A 95 -7.89 -4.24 6.12
CA ILE A 95 -7.03 -5.42 6.23
C ILE A 95 -7.43 -6.18 7.48
N ASP A 96 -7.50 -7.52 7.40
CA ASP A 96 -7.79 -8.32 8.58
C ASP A 96 -6.59 -8.42 9.54
N SER A 97 -6.88 -8.72 10.80
CA SER A 97 -5.91 -8.69 11.90
C SER A 97 -4.70 -9.59 11.68
N ALA A 98 -4.85 -10.75 11.02
CA ALA A 98 -3.74 -11.65 10.75
C ALA A 98 -2.73 -11.01 9.78
N ARG A 99 -3.23 -10.43 8.69
CA ARG A 99 -2.39 -9.72 7.71
C ARG A 99 -1.78 -8.44 8.27
N ILE A 100 -2.47 -7.75 9.19
CA ILE A 100 -1.89 -6.63 9.92
C ILE A 100 -0.68 -7.10 10.74
N ALA A 101 -0.79 -8.22 11.45
CA ALA A 101 0.31 -8.79 12.22
C ALA A 101 1.51 -9.14 11.33
N ASP A 102 1.27 -9.83 10.21
CA ASP A 102 2.32 -10.18 9.24
C ASP A 102 3.01 -8.92 8.67
N LEU A 103 2.23 -7.86 8.39
CA LEU A 103 2.74 -6.59 7.93
C LEU A 103 3.61 -5.91 8.99
N VAL A 104 3.15 -5.87 10.25
CA VAL A 104 3.88 -5.26 11.37
C VAL A 104 5.20 -5.99 11.60
N GLU A 105 5.19 -7.32 11.61
CA GLU A 105 6.38 -8.15 11.77
C GLU A 105 7.37 -7.86 10.65
N TYR A 106 6.91 -7.94 9.39
CA TYR A 106 7.77 -7.74 8.23
C TYR A 106 8.38 -6.34 8.17
N PHE A 107 7.60 -5.28 8.35
CA PHE A 107 8.12 -3.90 8.28
C PHE A 107 8.90 -3.48 9.52
N GLY A 108 8.68 -4.14 10.66
CA GLY A 108 9.49 -3.96 11.88
C GLY A 108 10.96 -4.35 11.67
N GLU A 109 11.29 -5.20 10.69
CA GLU A 109 12.68 -5.52 10.35
C GLU A 109 13.41 -4.39 9.59
N PHE A 110 12.67 -3.47 8.98
CA PHE A 110 13.23 -2.40 8.14
C PHE A 110 13.19 -1.03 8.81
N ALA A 111 12.08 -0.69 9.48
CA ALA A 111 11.91 0.61 10.10
C ALA A 111 12.51 0.62 11.51
N ASP A 112 13.37 1.59 11.82
CA ASP A 112 13.90 1.78 13.19
C ASP A 112 12.77 2.02 14.22
N TYR A 113 11.73 2.72 13.78
CA TYR A 113 10.52 2.98 14.56
C TYR A 113 9.28 2.76 13.69
N LEU A 114 8.55 1.69 13.98
CA LEU A 114 7.23 1.43 13.40
C LEU A 114 6.14 1.77 14.42
N VAL A 115 5.30 2.74 14.09
CA VAL A 115 4.14 3.14 14.88
C VAL A 115 2.89 2.76 14.09
N VAL A 116 1.99 2.01 14.71
CA VAL A 116 0.76 1.56 14.06
C VAL A 116 -0.43 1.93 14.92
N ALA A 117 -1.45 2.56 14.33
CA ALA A 117 -2.73 2.81 14.96
C ALA A 117 -3.69 1.68 14.61
N LEU A 118 -4.11 0.93 15.63
CA LEU A 118 -4.93 -0.27 15.49
C LEU A 118 -6.16 -0.20 16.39
N LEU A 119 -7.24 -0.84 15.95
CA LEU A 119 -8.35 -1.20 16.83
C LEU A 119 -7.87 -2.30 17.81
N GLU A 120 -8.58 -2.45 18.93
CA GLU A 120 -8.21 -3.40 19.99
C GLU A 120 -8.13 -4.85 19.44
N GLU A 121 -9.06 -5.23 18.57
CA GLU A 121 -9.08 -6.55 17.94
C GLU A 121 -7.86 -6.82 17.04
N ASP A 122 -7.38 -5.82 16.32
CA ASP A 122 -6.20 -5.96 15.45
C ASP A 122 -4.91 -5.91 16.26
N ALA A 123 -4.86 -5.08 17.30
CA ALA A 123 -3.72 -4.99 18.20
C ALA A 123 -3.45 -6.32 18.93
N ASP A 124 -4.49 -7.09 19.23
CA ASP A 124 -4.37 -8.40 19.88
C ASP A 124 -3.79 -9.49 18.98
N ALA A 125 -3.87 -9.32 17.64
CA ALA A 125 -3.21 -10.21 16.69
C ALA A 125 -1.70 -9.94 16.56
N VAL A 126 -1.24 -8.74 16.94
CA VAL A 126 0.18 -8.38 16.88
C VAL A 126 0.91 -8.96 18.10
N GLU A 127 1.64 -10.05 17.89
CA GLU A 127 2.45 -10.71 18.91
C GLU A 127 3.78 -9.96 19.18
N GLY A 128 4.29 -10.04 20.41
CA GLY A 128 5.61 -9.52 20.79
C GLY A 128 5.59 -8.43 21.88
N ASP A 129 6.79 -8.04 22.34
CA ASP A 129 6.97 -6.96 23.33
C ASP A 129 6.94 -5.60 22.62
N HIS A 130 5.75 -5.02 22.50
CA HIS A 130 5.52 -3.71 21.90
C HIS A 130 5.06 -2.70 22.94
N THR A 131 5.46 -1.44 22.79
CA THR A 131 4.92 -0.36 23.65
C THR A 131 3.51 0.00 23.19
N ARG A 132 2.51 -0.30 24.03
CA ARG A 132 1.11 0.12 23.79
C ARG A 132 0.82 1.47 24.45
N ILE A 133 0.21 2.38 23.69
CA ILE A 133 -0.24 3.70 24.17
C ILE A 133 -1.76 3.74 24.06
N GLU A 134 -2.46 3.61 25.18
CA GLU A 134 -3.93 3.55 25.23
C GLU A 134 -4.57 4.92 25.53
N SER A 135 -3.79 5.91 25.96
CA SER A 135 -4.25 7.29 26.23
C SER A 135 -3.10 8.30 26.11
N ILE A 136 -3.44 9.57 25.80
CA ILE A 136 -2.52 10.70 25.60
C ILE A 136 -2.87 11.82 26.58
#